data_AF-A0A8T2RHL8-F1
#
_entry.id   AF-A0A8T2RHL8-F1
#
_cell.length_a   1.000
_cell.length_b   1.000
_cell.length_c   1.000
_cell.angle_alpha   90.00
_cell.angle_beta   90.00
_cell.angle_gamma   90.00
#
_symmetry.space_group_name_H-M   'P 1'
#
loop_
_entity.id
_entity.type
_entity.pdbx_description
1 polymer ?
#
loop_
_entity_poly.entity_id
_entity_poly.type
_entity_poly.pdbx_seq_one_letter_code
_entity_poly.pdbx_strand_id
1 'polypeptide(L)'
;MRKASWYSALCHLVFSMNIGAFQQWLSFEHMSGYLYNVLLQAVSSSKGTTEQSTLQASAIGTTKSHLNATAEKLAQELLWITEKLKDFSSLNRATENWGAQHSLAKLSLSADPHVQAYLLRVSGVFLKELAFSHAMTWNSNLKVSVLLSWLPLFCGAKAGFDYPCLKPSERADFLRNLEEIVMSLSMVDQELVLQCWLREFVSSASEWPNLQDCFEKWYSSVRISTCLPYQA
;
A
#
# COMPACT_ATOMS: atom_id res chain seq x y z
N MET A 1 37.77 -10.50 -32.47
CA MET A 1 36.31 -10.25 -32.33
C MET A 1 35.83 -10.72 -30.97
N ARG A 2 35.62 -9.80 -30.02
CA ARG A 2 34.83 -10.04 -28.80
C ARG A 2 33.85 -8.87 -28.69
N LYS A 3 32.56 -9.13 -28.88
CA LYS A 3 31.49 -8.16 -28.61
C LYS A 3 31.43 -8.02 -27.09
N ALA A 4 32.08 -6.99 -26.55
CA ALA A 4 31.89 -6.58 -25.18
C ALA A 4 30.40 -6.21 -25.03
N SER A 5 29.69 -6.98 -24.22
CA SER A 5 28.28 -6.78 -23.94
C SER A 5 28.12 -5.38 -23.33
N TRP A 6 27.34 -4.54 -23.99
CA TRP A 6 26.89 -3.22 -23.52
C TRP A 6 26.30 -3.28 -22.10
N TYR A 7 25.88 -4.46 -21.65
CA TYR A 7 25.46 -4.75 -20.29
C TYR A 7 26.58 -4.58 -19.25
N SER A 8 27.83 -4.98 -19.56
CA SER A 8 28.98 -4.79 -18.67
C SER A 8 29.37 -3.32 -18.59
N ALA A 9 29.29 -2.59 -19.72
CA ALA A 9 29.50 -1.15 -19.74
C ALA A 9 28.41 -0.39 -18.97
N LEU A 10 27.14 -0.80 -19.06
CA LEU A 10 26.04 -0.24 -18.26
C LEU A 10 26.17 -0.57 -16.78
N CYS A 11 26.51 -1.81 -16.42
CA CYS A 11 26.75 -2.19 -15.02
C CYS A 11 27.90 -1.38 -14.44
N HIS A 12 28.98 -1.15 -15.20
CA HIS A 12 30.08 -0.30 -14.78
C HIS A 12 29.70 1.18 -14.75
N LEU A 13 28.85 1.69 -15.66
CA LEU A 13 28.39 3.09 -15.63
C LEU A 13 27.43 3.34 -14.45
N VAL A 14 26.59 2.36 -14.11
CA VAL A 14 25.72 2.38 -12.93
C VAL A 14 26.53 2.27 -11.63
N PHE A 15 27.63 1.50 -11.61
CA PHE A 15 28.51 1.40 -10.44
C PHE A 15 29.55 2.54 -10.33
N SER A 16 29.97 3.15 -11.45
CA SER A 16 30.99 4.21 -11.49
C SER A 16 30.39 5.62 -11.40
N MET A 17 29.08 5.76 -11.62
CA MET A 17 28.34 6.96 -11.21
C MET A 17 28.16 6.95 -9.70
N ASN A 18 29.26 7.23 -9.01
CA ASN A 18 29.36 7.97 -7.76
C ASN A 18 28.09 7.89 -6.87
N ILE A 19 28.13 6.97 -5.92
CA ILE A 19 27.14 6.73 -4.86
C ILE A 19 26.73 8.02 -4.11
N GLY A 20 27.50 9.12 -4.23
CA GLY A 20 27.15 10.44 -3.67
C GLY A 20 26.20 11.32 -4.50
N ALA A 21 26.02 11.09 -5.81
CA ALA A 21 25.26 12.01 -6.69
C ALA A 21 23.83 11.53 -7.03
N PHE A 22 23.55 10.23 -6.92
CA PHE A 22 22.18 9.71 -6.99
C PHE A 22 21.41 9.82 -5.66
N GLN A 23 22.11 10.20 -4.59
CA GLN A 23 21.56 10.42 -3.25
C GLN A 23 20.60 11.64 -3.18
N GLN A 24 20.54 12.45 -4.25
CA GLN A 24 19.63 13.60 -4.36
C GLN A 24 18.33 13.32 -5.14
N TRP A 25 18.15 12.13 -5.73
CA TRP A 25 16.87 11.69 -6.27
C TRP A 25 16.13 10.83 -5.23
N LEU A 26 15.33 11.53 -4.42
CA LEU A 26 14.16 11.07 -3.66
C LEU A 26 14.26 9.65 -3.10
N SER A 27 14.76 9.51 -1.86
CA SER A 27 14.50 8.29 -1.10
C SER A 27 12.98 7.99 -1.10
N PHE A 28 12.63 6.71 -0.99
CA PHE A 28 11.23 6.25 -0.87
C PHE A 28 10.42 7.12 0.11
N GLU A 29 11.03 7.50 1.24
CA GLU A 29 10.48 8.41 2.25
C GLU A 29 10.09 9.76 1.66
N HIS A 30 11.01 10.43 0.96
CA HIS A 30 10.73 11.71 0.33
C HIS A 30 9.60 11.59 -0.69
N MET A 31 9.63 10.58 -1.56
CA MET A 31 8.59 10.41 -2.58
C MET A 31 7.20 10.17 -1.97
N SER A 32 7.11 9.34 -0.94
CA SER A 32 5.86 9.15 -0.19
C SER A 32 5.37 10.45 0.46
N GLY A 33 6.28 11.27 1.00
CA GLY A 33 5.96 12.58 1.56
C GLY A 33 5.50 13.60 0.52
N TYR A 34 6.10 13.63 -0.67
CA TYR A 34 5.64 14.47 -1.79
C TYR A 34 4.25 14.06 -2.26
N LEU A 35 4.00 12.75 -2.43
CA LEU A 35 2.68 12.25 -2.80
C LEU A 35 1.63 12.61 -1.76
N TYR A 36 1.94 12.49 -0.47
CA TYR A 36 1.09 12.95 0.63
C TYR A 36 0.70 14.43 0.47
N ASN A 37 1.67 15.31 0.23
CA ASN A 37 1.43 16.74 0.08
C ASN A 37 0.53 17.05 -1.13
N VAL A 38 0.75 16.39 -2.27
CA VAL A 38 -0.06 16.58 -3.47
C VAL A 38 -1.51 16.11 -3.24
N LEU A 39 -1.69 14.95 -2.60
CA LEU A 39 -3.03 14.46 -2.26
C LEU A 39 -3.73 15.37 -1.24
N LEU A 40 -3.00 15.90 -0.26
CA LEU A 40 -3.55 16.84 0.72
C LEU A 40 -4.06 18.12 0.04
N GLN A 41 -3.31 18.65 -0.93
CA GLN A 41 -3.74 19.79 -1.74
C GLN A 41 -4.99 19.46 -2.55
N ALA A 42 -5.02 18.30 -3.22
CA ALA A 42 -6.18 17.86 -4.01
C ALA A 42 -7.46 17.73 -3.17
N VAL A 43 -7.35 17.19 -1.95
CA VAL A 43 -8.48 17.07 -1.01
C VAL A 43 -8.92 18.44 -0.49
N SER A 44 -7.98 19.33 -0.20
CA SER A 44 -8.27 20.69 0.30
C SER A 44 -8.99 21.53 -0.74
N SER A 45 -8.59 21.42 -2.02
CA SER A 45 -9.32 22.05 -3.14
C SER A 45 -10.75 21.55 -3.29
N SER A 46 -11.07 20.35 -2.80
CA SER A 46 -12.42 19.78 -2.85
C SER A 46 -13.34 20.24 -1.72
N LYS A 47 -12.81 20.83 -0.63
CA LYS A 47 -13.61 21.26 0.54
C LYS A 47 -13.93 22.75 0.55
N GLY A 48 -13.27 23.56 -0.27
CA GLY A 48 -13.51 25.00 -0.39
C GLY A 48 -14.79 25.40 -1.15
N THR A 49 -15.79 24.53 -1.27
CA THR A 49 -16.95 24.70 -2.16
C THR A 49 -18.21 25.20 -1.47
N THR A 50 -18.07 26.14 -0.52
CA THR A 50 -19.19 26.93 -0.02
C THR A 50 -18.89 28.40 -0.34
N GLU A 51 -19.59 28.93 -1.34
CA GLU A 51 -19.56 30.31 -1.85
C GLU A 51 -18.33 30.70 -2.71
N GLN A 52 -18.48 30.66 -4.05
CA GLN A 52 -18.15 31.77 -4.98
C GLN A 52 -18.22 31.37 -6.47
N SER A 53 -19.02 32.15 -7.21
CA SER A 53 -18.96 32.56 -8.63
C SER A 53 -18.49 31.58 -9.74
N THR A 54 -19.34 31.46 -10.76
CA THR A 54 -19.30 30.63 -11.98
C THR A 54 -18.03 30.71 -12.85
N LEU A 55 -17.14 31.68 -12.63
CA LEU A 55 -15.87 31.82 -13.36
C LEU A 55 -14.70 31.07 -12.69
N GLN A 56 -14.76 30.81 -11.38
CA GLN A 56 -13.70 30.09 -10.64
C GLN A 56 -13.79 28.57 -10.82
N ALA A 57 -14.97 28.04 -11.17
CA ALA A 57 -15.19 26.61 -11.35
C ALA A 57 -14.28 25.98 -12.44
N SER A 58 -14.01 26.71 -13.54
CA SER A 58 -13.12 26.25 -14.62
C SER A 58 -11.64 26.18 -14.20
N ALA A 59 -11.17 27.20 -13.47
CA ALA A 59 -9.80 27.23 -12.94
C ALA A 59 -9.58 26.18 -11.84
N ILE A 60 -10.58 25.95 -10.99
CA ILE A 60 -10.57 24.91 -9.94
C ILE A 60 -10.56 23.52 -10.57
N GLY A 61 -11.38 23.28 -11.60
CA GLY A 61 -11.38 22.02 -12.36
C GLY A 61 -10.02 21.70 -12.98
N THR A 62 -9.39 22.70 -13.61
CA THR A 62 -8.05 22.58 -14.22
C THR A 62 -6.96 22.32 -13.18
N THR A 63 -7.04 22.96 -12.02
CA THR A 63 -6.06 22.76 -10.93
C THR A 63 -6.21 21.36 -10.33
N LYS A 64 -7.44 20.89 -10.10
CA LYS A 64 -7.71 19.54 -9.58
C LYS A 64 -7.25 18.46 -10.56
N SER A 65 -7.50 18.61 -11.86
CA SER A 65 -7.04 17.66 -12.87
C SER A 65 -5.50 17.60 -12.93
N HIS A 66 -4.83 18.75 -12.80
CA HIS A 66 -3.37 18.80 -12.75
C HIS A 66 -2.80 18.12 -11.50
N LEU A 67 -3.41 18.34 -10.33
CA LEU A 67 -3.02 17.68 -9.08
C LEU A 67 -3.23 16.16 -9.15
N ASN A 68 -4.33 15.70 -9.75
CA ASN A 68 -4.59 14.27 -9.95
C ASN A 68 -3.55 13.64 -10.87
N ALA A 69 -3.24 14.26 -12.01
CA ALA A 69 -2.21 13.77 -12.93
C ALA A 69 -0.82 13.74 -12.27
N THR A 70 -0.50 14.74 -11.44
CA THR A 70 0.74 14.78 -10.66
C THR A 70 0.79 13.66 -9.63
N ALA A 71 -0.31 13.43 -8.91
CA ALA A 71 -0.42 12.36 -7.93
C ALA A 71 -0.30 10.98 -8.57
N GLU A 72 -0.92 10.78 -9.74
CA GLU A 72 -0.82 9.52 -10.49
C GLU A 72 0.63 9.25 -10.91
N LYS A 73 1.30 10.25 -11.49
CA LYS A 73 2.71 10.14 -11.84
C LYS A 73 3.58 9.79 -10.63
N LEU A 74 3.38 10.47 -9.50
CA LEU A 74 4.13 10.20 -8.26
C LEU A 74 3.86 8.79 -7.72
N ALA A 75 2.62 8.30 -7.80
CA ALA A 75 2.28 6.94 -7.38
C ALA A 75 2.90 5.88 -8.30
N GLN A 76 2.97 6.16 -9.62
CA GLN A 76 3.67 5.31 -10.58
C GLN A 76 5.18 5.26 -10.31
N GLU A 77 5.82 6.40 -10.05
CA GLU A 77 7.24 6.44 -9.68
C GLU A 77 7.50 5.73 -8.35
N LEU A 78 6.59 5.86 -7.38
CA LEU A 78 6.69 5.17 -6.10
C LEU A 78 6.62 3.65 -6.27
N LEU A 79 5.75 3.16 -7.16
CA LEU A 79 5.72 1.75 -7.55
C LEU A 79 7.04 1.33 -8.18
N TRP A 80 7.55 2.10 -9.15
CA TRP A 80 8.83 1.81 -9.80
C TRP A 80 10.00 1.74 -8.80
N ILE A 81 10.11 2.70 -7.87
CA ILE A 81 11.14 2.67 -6.81
C ILE A 81 10.97 1.43 -5.94
N THR A 82 9.74 1.08 -5.56
CA THR A 82 9.46 -0.09 -4.73
C THR A 82 9.88 -1.38 -5.43
N GLU A 83 9.60 -1.52 -6.73
CA GLU A 83 10.06 -2.65 -7.55
C GLU A 83 11.59 -2.68 -7.65
N LYS A 84 12.25 -1.53 -7.77
CA LYS A 84 13.73 -1.48 -7.76
C LYS A 84 14.31 -1.88 -6.41
N LEU A 85 13.74 -1.42 -5.30
CA LEU A 85 14.18 -1.83 -3.96
C LEU A 85 14.04 -3.33 -3.75
N LYS A 86 12.98 -3.94 -4.30
CA LYS A 86 12.79 -5.39 -4.32
C LYS A 86 13.91 -6.11 -5.10
N ASP A 87 14.28 -5.62 -6.28
CA ASP A 87 15.36 -6.20 -7.09
C ASP A 87 16.71 -6.22 -6.35
N PHE A 88 16.93 -5.29 -5.42
CA PHE A 88 18.14 -5.15 -4.60
C PHE A 88 18.00 -5.68 -3.17
N SER A 89 16.95 -6.45 -2.85
CA SER A 89 16.67 -6.96 -1.49
C SER A 89 16.71 -5.89 -0.39
N SER A 90 16.35 -4.65 -0.74
CA SER A 90 16.47 -3.45 0.09
C SER A 90 15.11 -2.91 0.49
N LEU A 91 14.10 -3.78 0.60
CA LEU A 91 12.75 -3.38 1.00
C LEU A 91 12.65 -3.04 2.48
N ASN A 92 13.61 -3.44 3.32
CA ASN A 92 13.38 -3.47 4.76
C ASN A 92 12.93 -2.12 5.35
N ARG A 93 13.75 -1.08 5.12
CA ARG A 93 13.46 0.28 5.60
C ARG A 93 12.25 0.89 4.90
N ALA A 94 12.01 0.53 3.64
CA ALA A 94 10.85 1.01 2.91
C ALA A 94 9.54 0.41 3.47
N THR A 95 9.55 -0.86 3.89
CA THR A 95 8.43 -1.51 4.58
C THR A 95 8.12 -0.84 5.92
N GLU A 96 9.15 -0.53 6.71
CA GLU A 96 9.02 0.21 7.97
C GLU A 96 8.39 1.59 7.72
N ASN A 97 8.91 2.34 6.75
CA ASN A 97 8.33 3.62 6.37
C ASN A 97 6.89 3.45 5.87
N TRP A 98 6.60 2.46 5.03
CA TRP A 98 5.26 2.21 4.51
C TRP A 98 4.24 1.96 5.63
N GLY A 99 4.64 1.20 6.65
CA GLY A 99 3.83 1.01 7.87
C GLY A 99 3.55 2.32 8.60
N ALA A 100 4.51 3.24 8.67
CA ALA A 100 4.36 4.53 9.34
C ALA A 100 3.53 5.59 8.57
N GLN A 101 3.21 5.34 7.29
CA GLN A 101 2.52 6.30 6.42
C GLN A 101 0.98 6.32 6.61
N HIS A 102 0.50 6.41 7.86
CA HIS A 102 -0.94 6.38 8.19
C HIS A 102 -1.72 7.54 7.53
N SER A 103 -1.12 8.73 7.50
CA SER A 103 -1.74 9.93 6.93
C SER A 103 -1.90 9.82 5.41
N LEU A 104 -0.90 9.25 4.73
CA LEU A 104 -0.96 8.96 3.31
C LEU A 104 -2.01 7.87 3.02
N ALA A 105 -2.02 6.80 3.81
CA ALA A 105 -3.02 5.74 3.69
C ALA A 105 -4.45 6.30 3.85
N LYS A 106 -4.68 7.19 4.81
CA LYS A 106 -5.97 7.87 4.97
C LYS A 106 -6.35 8.76 3.78
N LEU A 107 -5.40 9.55 3.26
CA LEU A 107 -5.65 10.40 2.08
C LEU A 107 -5.93 9.58 0.82
N SER A 108 -5.30 8.40 0.70
CA SER A 108 -5.48 7.52 -0.46
C SER A 108 -6.94 7.12 -0.69
N LEU A 109 -7.75 7.02 0.37
CA LEU A 109 -9.18 6.70 0.28
C LEU A 109 -9.99 7.74 -0.52
N SER A 110 -9.51 8.98 -0.57
CA SER A 110 -10.11 10.08 -1.33
C SER A 110 -9.39 10.38 -2.64
N ALA A 111 -8.30 9.66 -2.93
CA ALA A 111 -7.52 9.84 -4.15
C ALA A 111 -8.28 9.34 -5.38
N ASP A 112 -7.82 9.78 -6.55
CA ASP A 112 -8.30 9.28 -7.83
C ASP A 112 -8.13 7.74 -7.93
N PRO A 113 -9.07 6.99 -8.53
CA PRO A 113 -8.98 5.54 -8.65
C PRO A 113 -7.67 5.02 -9.26
N HIS A 114 -7.06 5.77 -10.20
CA HIS A 114 -5.75 5.39 -10.76
C HIS A 114 -4.63 5.49 -9.72
N VAL A 115 -4.65 6.52 -8.88
CA VAL A 115 -3.70 6.66 -7.77
C VAL A 115 -3.89 5.53 -6.76
N GLN A 116 -5.14 5.21 -6.40
CA GLN A 116 -5.46 4.09 -5.52
C GLN A 116 -4.93 2.77 -6.08
N ALA A 117 -5.07 2.54 -7.39
CA ALA A 117 -4.55 1.35 -8.08
C ALA A 117 -3.03 1.19 -7.93
N TYR A 118 -2.25 2.27 -8.10
CA TYR A 118 -0.80 2.21 -7.91
C TYR A 118 -0.42 2.00 -6.45
N LEU A 119 -1.11 2.64 -5.49
CA LEU A 119 -0.86 2.45 -4.06
C LEU A 119 -1.20 1.03 -3.59
N LEU A 120 -2.22 0.40 -4.19
CA LEU A 120 -2.50 -1.02 -3.99
C LEU A 120 -1.35 -1.90 -4.49
N ARG A 121 -0.81 -1.64 -5.68
CA ARG A 121 0.34 -2.40 -6.20
C ARG A 121 1.58 -2.24 -5.33
N VAL A 122 1.87 -1.02 -4.86
CA VAL A 122 2.95 -0.74 -3.90
C VAL A 122 2.74 -1.57 -2.63
N SER A 123 1.54 -1.54 -2.06
CA SER A 123 1.19 -2.33 -0.87
C SER A 123 1.39 -3.83 -1.11
N GLY A 124 1.03 -4.33 -2.30
CA GLY A 124 1.19 -5.74 -2.65
C GLY A 124 2.64 -6.20 -2.63
N VAL A 125 3.59 -5.34 -3.04
CA VAL A 125 5.03 -5.65 -2.95
C VAL A 125 5.45 -5.79 -1.49
N PHE A 126 5.04 -4.86 -0.62
CA PHE A 126 5.37 -4.92 0.80
C PHE A 126 4.68 -6.08 1.55
N LEU A 127 3.42 -6.39 1.23
CA LEU A 127 2.75 -7.56 1.81
C LEU A 127 3.47 -8.85 1.41
N LYS A 128 3.91 -8.97 0.16
CA LYS A 128 4.70 -10.12 -0.26
C LYS A 128 6.00 -10.25 0.53
N GLU A 129 6.69 -9.13 0.79
CA GLU A 129 7.90 -9.11 1.61
C GLU A 129 7.64 -9.53 3.07
N LEU A 130 6.54 -9.04 3.64
CA LEU A 130 6.12 -9.35 5.01
C LEU A 130 5.67 -10.81 5.19
N ALA A 131 5.09 -11.40 4.15
CA ALA A 131 4.65 -12.80 4.11
C ALA A 131 5.84 -13.76 3.91
N PHE A 132 6.72 -13.47 2.94
CA PHE A 132 7.85 -14.34 2.58
C PHE A 132 8.91 -14.45 3.69
N SER A 133 9.21 -13.34 4.35
CA SER A 133 10.13 -13.30 5.48
C SER A 133 9.51 -14.09 6.64
N HIS A 134 9.98 -15.33 6.84
CA HIS A 134 9.46 -16.23 7.87
C HIS A 134 9.28 -15.46 9.18
N ALA A 135 8.16 -15.70 9.88
CA ALA A 135 7.55 -14.88 10.92
C ALA A 135 8.46 -14.28 12.03
N MET A 136 9.74 -14.66 12.10
CA MET A 136 10.75 -14.20 13.04
C MET A 136 11.50 -12.92 12.62
N THR A 137 11.52 -12.53 11.33
CA THR A 137 12.35 -11.39 10.88
C THR A 137 11.68 -10.03 11.10
N TRP A 138 10.36 -9.97 11.00
CA TRP A 138 9.59 -8.73 11.10
C TRP A 138 8.90 -8.62 12.46
N ASN A 139 9.01 -7.44 13.07
CA ASN A 139 8.27 -7.11 14.29
C ASN A 139 6.76 -7.24 14.04
N SER A 140 6.03 -7.95 14.91
CA SER A 140 4.56 -8.09 14.82
C SER A 140 3.85 -6.74 14.76
N ASN A 141 4.35 -5.73 15.49
CA ASN A 141 3.81 -4.38 15.49
C ASN A 141 3.90 -3.73 14.09
N LEU A 142 4.94 -4.03 13.31
CA LEU A 142 5.04 -3.53 11.95
C LEU A 142 3.99 -4.18 11.04
N LYS A 143 3.81 -5.49 11.14
CA LYS A 143 2.77 -6.22 10.39
C LYS A 143 1.38 -5.66 10.69
N VAL A 144 1.05 -5.50 11.98
CA VAL A 144 -0.21 -4.88 12.42
C VAL A 144 -0.34 -3.45 11.91
N SER A 145 0.71 -2.65 12.01
CA SER A 145 0.73 -1.25 11.54
C SER A 145 0.44 -1.14 10.04
N VAL A 146 1.10 -1.96 9.21
CA VAL A 146 0.85 -2.00 7.76
C VAL A 146 -0.59 -2.43 7.47
N LEU A 147 -1.08 -3.48 8.12
CA LEU A 147 -2.44 -3.97 7.91
C LEU A 147 -3.46 -2.92 8.32
N LEU A 148 -3.43 -2.41 9.55
CA LEU A 148 -4.42 -1.44 10.03
C LEU A 148 -4.40 -0.11 9.25
N SER A 149 -3.23 0.32 8.78
CA SER A 149 -3.11 1.56 8.01
C SER A 149 -3.73 1.44 6.62
N TRP A 150 -3.45 0.33 5.93
CA TRP A 150 -3.71 0.21 4.49
C TRP A 150 -4.92 -0.65 4.15
N LEU A 151 -5.43 -1.48 5.08
CA LEU A 151 -6.62 -2.30 4.88
C LEU A 151 -7.89 -1.51 4.51
N PRO A 152 -8.14 -0.29 5.01
CA PRO A 152 -9.24 0.54 4.52
C PRO A 152 -9.11 0.85 3.02
N LEU A 153 -7.89 1.07 2.51
CA LEU A 153 -7.67 1.25 1.07
C LEU A 153 -7.94 -0.06 0.32
N PHE A 154 -7.57 -1.19 0.90
CA PHE A 154 -7.80 -2.49 0.26
C PHE A 154 -9.30 -2.74 0.09
N CYS A 155 -10.09 -2.50 1.15
CA CYS A 155 -11.53 -2.70 1.11
C CYS A 155 -12.26 -1.63 0.28
N GLY A 156 -11.84 -0.37 0.41
CA GLY A 156 -12.56 0.81 -0.07
C GLY A 156 -12.06 1.41 -1.37
N ALA A 157 -10.98 0.88 -1.97
CA ALA A 157 -10.49 1.39 -3.25
C ALA A 157 -11.60 1.28 -4.29
N LYS A 158 -12.06 2.45 -4.75
CA LYS A 158 -13.14 2.62 -5.74
C LYS A 158 -12.61 2.36 -7.14
N ALA A 159 -11.74 1.37 -7.30
CA ALA A 159 -11.48 0.78 -8.60
C ALA A 159 -12.79 0.16 -9.05
N GLY A 160 -13.60 1.00 -9.70
CA GLY A 160 -14.93 0.69 -10.18
C GLY A 160 -14.88 -0.60 -10.99
N PHE A 161 -15.99 -1.32 -10.97
CA PHE A 161 -16.20 -2.63 -11.54
C PHE A 161 -15.82 -2.80 -13.04
N ASP A 162 -15.28 -1.78 -13.72
CA ASP A 162 -14.82 -1.79 -15.11
C ASP A 162 -13.29 -1.68 -15.31
N TYR A 163 -12.48 -1.55 -14.25
CA TYR A 163 -11.02 -1.52 -14.39
C TYR A 163 -10.31 -2.28 -13.26
N PRO A 164 -9.81 -3.50 -13.48
CA PRO A 164 -9.05 -4.20 -12.45
C PRO A 164 -7.65 -3.57 -12.34
N CYS A 165 -7.41 -2.85 -11.24
CA CYS A 165 -6.07 -2.37 -10.89
C CYS A 165 -5.06 -3.50 -10.71
N LEU A 166 -5.52 -4.70 -10.37
CA LEU A 166 -4.72 -5.90 -10.20
C LEU A 166 -5.28 -6.99 -11.10
N LYS A 167 -4.40 -7.66 -11.85
CA LYS A 167 -4.75 -8.87 -12.60
C LYS A 167 -5.32 -9.92 -11.64
N PRO A 168 -6.15 -10.87 -12.10
CA PRO A 168 -6.69 -11.93 -11.25
C PRO A 168 -5.61 -12.68 -10.44
N SER A 169 -4.45 -12.95 -11.05
CA SER A 169 -3.30 -13.56 -10.36
C SER A 169 -2.70 -12.65 -9.27
N GLU A 170 -2.59 -11.35 -9.54
CA GLU A 170 -2.09 -10.38 -8.57
C GLU A 170 -3.05 -10.24 -7.38
N ARG A 171 -4.36 -10.30 -7.63
CA ARG A 171 -5.39 -10.31 -6.56
C ARG A 171 -5.29 -11.57 -5.69
N ALA A 172 -5.11 -12.73 -6.31
CA ALA A 172 -4.95 -14.00 -5.60
C ALA A 172 -3.69 -14.01 -4.75
N ASP A 173 -2.56 -13.54 -5.29
CA ASP A 173 -1.30 -13.42 -4.54
C ASP A 173 -1.42 -12.40 -3.41
N PHE A 174 -2.08 -11.26 -3.65
CA PHE A 174 -2.31 -10.25 -2.64
C PHE A 174 -3.12 -10.81 -1.46
N LEU A 175 -4.24 -11.47 -1.74
CA LEU A 175 -5.09 -12.06 -0.71
C LEU A 175 -4.33 -13.13 0.08
N ARG A 176 -3.61 -14.03 -0.61
CA ARG A 176 -2.80 -15.06 0.03
C ARG A 176 -1.76 -14.46 0.99
N ASN A 177 -1.03 -13.43 0.56
CA ASN A 177 -0.05 -12.75 1.42
C ASN A 177 -0.74 -12.08 2.62
N LEU A 178 -1.92 -11.48 2.41
CA LEU A 178 -2.70 -10.86 3.48
C LEU A 178 -3.12 -11.90 4.54
N GLU A 179 -3.67 -13.04 4.11
CA GLU A 179 -4.06 -14.15 4.97
C GLU A 179 -2.86 -14.73 5.72
N GLU A 180 -1.73 -14.95 5.05
CA GLU A 180 -0.50 -15.45 5.65
C GLU A 180 0.01 -14.51 6.75
N ILE A 181 0.05 -13.19 6.50
CA ILE A 181 0.45 -12.22 7.51
C ILE A 181 -0.53 -12.25 8.68
N VAL A 182 -1.85 -12.19 8.43
CA VAL A 182 -2.87 -12.21 9.48
C VAL A 182 -2.73 -13.45 10.35
N MET A 183 -2.65 -14.64 9.76
CA MET A 183 -2.53 -15.90 10.51
C MET A 183 -1.19 -16.02 11.26
N SER A 184 -0.16 -15.26 10.87
CA SER A 184 1.13 -15.21 11.59
C SER A 184 1.12 -14.31 12.83
N LEU A 185 0.08 -13.51 13.05
CA LEU A 185 -0.03 -12.60 14.19
C LEU A 185 -0.48 -13.31 15.48
N SER A 186 -0.32 -12.64 16.62
CA SER A 186 -0.89 -13.08 17.90
C SER A 186 -2.43 -13.05 17.84
N MET A 187 -3.12 -13.83 18.70
CA MET A 187 -4.58 -13.86 18.72
C MET A 187 -5.24 -12.48 18.93
N VAL A 188 -4.60 -11.62 19.74
CA VAL A 188 -5.08 -10.25 20.00
C VAL A 188 -4.89 -9.37 18.77
N ASP A 189 -3.75 -9.47 18.11
CA ASP A 189 -3.47 -8.70 16.90
C ASP A 189 -4.33 -9.15 15.72
N GLN A 190 -4.58 -10.47 15.59
CA GLN A 190 -5.54 -11.02 14.64
C GLN A 190 -6.93 -10.41 14.83
N GLU A 191 -7.41 -10.35 16.07
CA GLU A 191 -8.69 -9.74 16.39
C GLU A 191 -8.76 -8.28 15.94
N LEU A 192 -7.73 -7.47 16.24
CA LEU A 192 -7.69 -6.06 15.85
C LEU A 192 -7.78 -5.89 14.32
N VAL A 193 -7.00 -6.69 13.57
CA VAL A 193 -7.01 -6.63 12.10
C VAL A 193 -8.34 -7.11 11.53
N LEU A 194 -8.90 -8.21 12.05
CA LEU A 194 -10.16 -8.77 11.57
C LEU A 194 -11.37 -7.87 11.90
N GLN A 195 -11.36 -7.19 13.05
CA GLN A 195 -12.35 -6.16 13.37
C GLN A 195 -12.26 -4.97 12.41
N CYS A 196 -11.04 -4.54 12.07
CA CYS A 196 -10.83 -3.49 11.07
C CYS A 196 -11.32 -3.94 9.70
N TRP A 197 -10.93 -5.13 9.25
CA TRP A 197 -11.41 -5.72 8.00
C TRP A 197 -12.94 -5.74 7.95
N LEU A 198 -13.60 -6.31 8.96
CA LEU A 198 -15.06 -6.47 8.96
C LEU A 198 -15.79 -5.13 8.88
N ARG A 199 -15.29 -4.10 9.58
CA ARG A 199 -15.85 -2.74 9.52
C ARG A 199 -15.79 -2.16 8.10
N GLU A 200 -14.62 -2.27 7.47
CA GLU A 200 -14.40 -1.70 6.14
C GLU A 200 -15.09 -2.53 5.05
N PHE A 201 -15.09 -3.85 5.18
CA PHE A 201 -15.70 -4.80 4.25
C PHE A 201 -17.22 -4.64 4.18
N VAL A 202 -17.91 -4.56 5.33
CA VAL A 202 -19.38 -4.36 5.38
C VAL A 202 -19.79 -3.01 4.80
N SER A 203 -18.91 -2.01 4.89
CA SER A 203 -19.14 -0.66 4.36
C SER A 203 -18.78 -0.54 2.87
N SER A 204 -18.08 -1.53 2.30
CA SER A 204 -17.63 -1.52 0.93
C SER A 204 -18.69 -2.10 -0.01
N ALA A 205 -18.77 -1.55 -1.23
CA ALA A 205 -19.53 -2.15 -2.33
C ALA A 205 -18.76 -3.29 -3.01
N SER A 206 -17.50 -3.51 -2.63
CA SER A 206 -16.62 -4.55 -3.17
C SER A 206 -16.54 -5.71 -2.18
N GLU A 207 -16.69 -6.95 -2.66
CA GLU A 207 -16.47 -8.18 -1.88
C GLU A 207 -14.96 -8.50 -1.70
N TRP A 208 -14.10 -7.49 -1.75
CA TRP A 208 -12.64 -7.65 -1.74
C TRP A 208 -11.97 -6.70 -0.74
N PRO A 209 -10.92 -7.14 -0.02
CA PRO A 209 -10.43 -8.53 0.09
C PRO A 209 -11.35 -9.38 0.98
N ASN A 210 -11.54 -10.66 0.64
CA ASN A 210 -12.35 -11.57 1.46
C ASN A 210 -11.46 -12.33 2.46
N LEU A 211 -11.47 -11.91 3.74
CA LEU A 211 -10.75 -12.57 4.84
C LEU A 211 -11.64 -13.46 5.70
N GLN A 212 -12.78 -13.93 5.18
CA GLN A 212 -13.73 -14.76 5.92
C GLN A 212 -13.06 -16.03 6.48
N ASP A 213 -12.23 -16.71 5.69
CA ASP A 213 -11.51 -17.91 6.14
C ASP A 213 -10.59 -17.63 7.34
N CYS A 214 -9.91 -16.47 7.36
CA CYS A 214 -9.11 -16.04 8.51
C CYS A 214 -10.00 -15.76 9.72
N PHE A 215 -11.13 -15.08 9.52
CA PHE A 215 -12.09 -14.80 10.58
C PHE A 215 -12.65 -16.08 11.21
N GLU A 216 -13.06 -17.05 10.39
CA GLU A 216 -13.60 -18.33 10.87
C GLU A 216 -12.55 -19.12 11.66
N LYS A 217 -11.30 -19.20 11.16
CA LYS A 217 -10.20 -19.86 11.87
C LYS A 217 -9.88 -19.20 13.21
N TRP A 218 -9.81 -17.88 13.24
CA TRP A 218 -9.61 -17.12 14.48
C TRP A 218 -10.78 -17.36 15.45
N TYR A 219 -12.02 -17.25 14.97
CA TYR A 219 -13.23 -17.43 15.78
C TYR A 219 -13.31 -18.85 16.38
N SER A 220 -13.03 -19.88 15.59
CA SER A 220 -12.93 -21.26 16.08
C SER A 220 -11.84 -21.41 17.15
N SER A 221 -10.70 -20.77 16.97
CA SER A 221 -9.59 -20.81 17.94
C SER A 221 -9.96 -20.13 19.26
N VAL A 222 -10.61 -18.97 19.21
CA VAL A 222 -11.15 -18.28 20.40
C VAL A 222 -12.19 -19.14 21.12
N ARG A 223 -13.12 -19.76 20.38
CA ARG A 223 -14.12 -20.66 20.98
C ARG A 223 -13.49 -21.86 21.69
N ILE A 224 -12.49 -22.49 21.07
CA ILE A 224 -11.78 -23.61 21.71
C ILE A 224 -11.08 -23.13 22.99
N SER A 225 -10.39 -21.98 22.95
CA SER A 225 -9.71 -21.44 24.14
C SER A 225 -10.65 -21.05 25.30
N THR A 226 -11.89 -20.65 24.99
CA THR A 226 -12.90 -20.26 26.00
C THR A 226 -13.73 -21.44 26.49
N CYS A 227 -13.85 -22.51 25.70
CA CYS A 227 -14.53 -23.76 26.07
C CYS A 227 -13.62 -24.79 26.76
N LEU A 228 -12.34 -24.50 26.99
CA LEU A 228 -11.46 -25.27 27.85
C LEU A 228 -11.31 -24.62 29.24
N PRO A 229 -12.31 -24.69 30.14
CA PRO A 229 -12.06 -24.41 31.54
C PRO A 229 -11.33 -25.60 32.16
N TYR A 230 -10.13 -25.35 32.70
CA TYR A 230 -9.50 -26.13 33.78
C TYR A 230 -9.26 -27.64 33.52
N GLN A 231 -8.12 -27.98 32.91
CA GLN A 231 -7.41 -29.24 33.20
C GLN A 231 -5.94 -28.95 33.50
N ALA A 232 -5.69 -28.46 34.72
CA ALA A 232 -4.43 -28.58 35.46
C ALA A 232 -4.71 -28.33 36.94
#